data_AF-K2CW86-F1
#
_entry.id   AF-K2CW86-F1
#
_cell.length_a   1.000
_cell.length_b   1.000
_cell.length_c   1.000
_cell.angle_alpha   90.00
_cell.angle_beta   90.00
_cell.angle_gamma   90.00
#
_symmetry.space_group_name_H-M   'P 1'
#
loop_
_entity.id
_entity.type
_entity.pdbx_description
1 polymer ?
#
loop_
_entity_poly.entity_id
_entity_poly.type
_entity_poly.pdbx_seq_one_letter_code
_entity_poly.pdbx_strand_id
1 'polypeptide(L)'
;MSHNAYQLPVGRPKPGEPAALVVPKDLTIKNYIDAGSAIVAYAYAEHGSEETRLIAYYESNRFGAENMQTFEDMAYHAYSRMSTKYPTVAQTMADISDFVVVGAVTQDGIMFEDCPELQAWLNLRPGMPVRSEILSQKRKLAQLCQYGHNEP
;
A
#
# COMPACT_ATOMS: atom_id res chain seq x y z
N MET A 1 17.97 2.87 14.11
CA MET A 1 17.58 1.88 13.08
C MET A 1 16.10 1.66 13.22
N SER A 2 15.29 2.33 12.40
CA SER A 2 13.83 2.19 12.46
C SER A 2 13.47 0.78 11.95
N HIS A 3 12.85 -0.02 12.81
CA HIS A 3 12.31 -1.32 12.42
C HIS A 3 11.02 -1.04 11.66
N ASN A 4 11.02 -1.24 10.34
CA ASN A 4 9.81 -1.17 9.55
C ASN A 4 8.90 -2.31 10.00
N ALA A 5 7.85 -2.00 10.79
CA ALA A 5 7.05 -3.02 11.48
C ALA A 5 6.07 -3.76 10.55
N TYR A 6 6.00 -3.34 9.28
CA TYR A 6 5.07 -3.87 8.28
C TYR A 6 5.81 -4.75 7.27
N GLN A 7 5.26 -5.93 7.02
CA GLN A 7 5.80 -6.87 6.04
C GLN A 7 5.03 -6.77 4.73
N LEU A 8 5.72 -7.02 3.60
CA LEU A 8 5.07 -7.21 2.31
C LEU A 8 4.47 -8.63 2.27
N PRO A 9 3.14 -8.80 2.20
CA PRO A 9 2.52 -10.12 2.19
C PRO A 9 2.89 -10.87 0.90
N VAL A 10 3.11 -12.18 0.99
CA VAL A 10 3.41 -13.03 -0.17
C VAL A 10 2.11 -13.54 -0.79
N GLY A 11 1.94 -13.31 -2.09
CA GLY A 11 0.72 -13.67 -2.82
C GLY A 11 -0.39 -12.63 -2.66
N ARG A 12 -1.38 -12.69 -3.56
CA ARG A 12 -2.48 -11.72 -3.57
C ARG A 12 -3.34 -11.87 -2.31
N PRO A 13 -3.53 -10.81 -1.51
CA PRO A 13 -4.43 -10.82 -0.38
C PRO A 13 -5.88 -11.10 -0.81
N LYS A 14 -6.61 -11.90 -0.03
CA LYS A 14 -8.07 -12.05 -0.13
C LYS A 14 -8.78 -10.95 0.68
N PRO A 15 -10.11 -10.76 0.51
CA PRO A 15 -10.86 -9.85 1.37
C PRO A 15 -10.66 -10.20 2.85
N GLY A 16 -10.26 -9.21 3.65
CA GLY A 16 -9.93 -9.37 5.07
C GLY A 16 -8.46 -9.64 5.37
N GLU A 17 -7.68 -10.13 4.41
CA GLU A 17 -6.22 -10.28 4.55
C GLU A 17 -5.51 -8.94 4.29
N PRO A 18 -4.36 -8.67 4.94
CA PRO A 18 -3.65 -7.41 4.79
C PRO A 18 -2.94 -7.30 3.43
N ALA A 19 -2.93 -6.09 2.87
CA ALA A 19 -2.00 -5.65 1.84
C ALA A 19 -1.00 -4.65 2.46
N ALA A 20 0.22 -4.58 1.93
CA ALA A 20 1.15 -3.55 2.34
C ALA A 20 0.77 -2.20 1.72
N LEU A 21 0.90 -1.12 2.47
CA LEU A 21 0.91 0.23 1.93
C LEU A 21 2.36 0.60 1.61
N VAL A 22 2.60 1.04 0.37
CA VAL A 22 3.96 1.33 -0.11
C VAL A 22 4.05 2.71 -0.74
N VAL A 23 5.25 3.27 -0.78
CA VAL A 23 5.57 4.48 -1.56
C VAL A 23 6.85 4.26 -2.39
N PRO A 24 7.01 4.95 -3.53
CA PRO A 24 8.26 4.94 -4.28
C PRO A 24 9.45 5.45 -3.45
N LYS A 25 10.60 4.79 -3.55
CA LYS A 25 11.88 5.35 -3.06
C LYS A 25 12.35 6.50 -3.95
N ASP A 26 12.25 6.29 -5.26
CA ASP A 26 12.56 7.30 -6.26
C ASP A 26 11.27 8.05 -6.64
N LEU A 27 11.18 9.30 -6.21
CA LEU A 27 10.06 10.19 -6.52
C LEU A 27 10.00 10.58 -8.00
N THR A 28 11.01 10.20 -8.78
CA THR A 28 11.04 10.36 -10.24
C THR A 28 10.51 9.15 -10.99
N ILE A 29 9.97 8.11 -10.31
CA ILE A 29 9.24 7.01 -10.98
C ILE A 29 8.16 7.64 -11.88
N LYS A 30 8.46 7.68 -13.17
CA LYS A 30 7.78 8.60 -14.09
C LYS A 30 6.75 7.99 -15.01
N ASN A 31 6.47 6.68 -14.92
CA ASN A 31 5.79 6.06 -16.06
C ASN A 31 4.32 5.68 -15.87
N TYR A 32 3.78 5.45 -14.66
CA TYR A 32 2.36 5.00 -14.55
C TYR A 32 1.57 5.41 -13.30
N ILE A 33 2.21 5.89 -12.23
CA ILE A 33 1.52 6.21 -10.97
C ILE A 33 1.55 7.72 -10.77
N ASP A 34 0.38 8.34 -10.69
CA ASP A 34 0.28 9.78 -10.43
C ASP A 34 0.85 10.10 -9.04
N ALA A 35 1.51 11.26 -8.92
CA ALA A 35 2.09 11.70 -7.66
C ALA A 35 1.05 11.80 -6.54
N GLY A 36 1.41 11.33 -5.33
CA GLY A 36 0.51 11.31 -4.17
C GLY A 36 -0.64 10.30 -4.28
N SER A 37 -0.58 9.32 -5.20
CA SER A 37 -1.49 8.18 -5.20
C SER A 37 -1.34 7.33 -3.95
N ALA A 38 -2.42 6.72 -3.49
CA ALA A 38 -2.31 5.61 -2.53
C ALA A 38 -1.93 4.34 -3.29
N ILE A 39 -0.91 3.62 -2.79
CA ILE A 39 -0.38 2.42 -3.44
C ILE A 39 -0.37 1.27 -2.44
N VAL A 40 -1.02 0.18 -2.81
CA VAL A 40 -1.08 -1.04 -2.01
C VAL A 40 -0.42 -2.17 -2.78
N ALA A 41 0.33 -3.04 -2.09
CA ALA A 41 1.14 -4.07 -2.75
C ALA A 41 1.16 -5.41 -2.01
N TYR A 42 1.49 -6.46 -2.76
CA TYR A 42 1.91 -7.76 -2.27
C TYR A 42 3.09 -8.29 -3.08
N ALA A 43 3.91 -9.15 -2.47
CA ALA A 43 5.04 -9.80 -3.10
C ALA A 43 4.54 -10.88 -4.06
N TYR A 44 5.04 -10.86 -5.29
CA TYR A 44 4.85 -11.90 -6.27
C TYR A 44 6.18 -12.62 -6.47
N ALA A 45 6.25 -13.85 -5.95
CA ALA A 45 7.32 -14.78 -6.25
C ALA A 45 6.89 -15.64 -7.43
N GLU A 46 7.55 -15.45 -8.57
CA GLU A 46 7.41 -16.38 -9.69
C GLU A 46 8.16 -17.67 -9.33
N HIS A 47 7.54 -18.82 -9.59
CA HIS A 47 8.13 -20.11 -9.24
C HIS A 47 9.45 -20.32 -10.00
N GLY A 48 10.56 -20.43 -9.27
CA GLY A 48 11.90 -20.59 -9.84
C GLY A 48 12.65 -19.28 -10.15
N SER A 49 12.10 -18.13 -9.78
CA SER A 49 12.79 -16.83 -9.85
C SER A 49 13.46 -16.49 -8.51
N GLU A 50 14.70 -16.01 -8.57
CA GLU A 50 15.36 -15.37 -7.41
C GLU A 50 14.92 -13.90 -7.24
N GLU A 51 14.33 -13.29 -8.29
CA GLU A 51 13.83 -11.92 -8.24
C GLU A 51 12.49 -11.87 -7.50
N THR A 52 12.46 -11.10 -6.41
CA THR A 52 11.21 -10.77 -5.71
C THR A 52 10.60 -9.52 -6.34
N ARG A 53 9.47 -9.69 -7.01
CA ARG A 53 8.67 -8.57 -7.55
C ARG A 53 7.51 -8.26 -6.62
N LEU A 54 6.91 -7.10 -6.80
CA LEU A 54 5.62 -6.79 -6.21
C LEU A 54 4.57 -6.53 -7.28
N ILE A 55 3.32 -6.80 -6.92
CA ILE A 55 2.17 -6.33 -7.67
C ILE A 55 1.56 -5.17 -6.88
N ALA A 56 1.60 -3.98 -7.46
CA ALA A 56 1.03 -2.77 -6.90
C ALA A 56 -0.31 -2.45 -7.56
N TYR A 57 -1.30 -2.10 -6.73
CA TYR A 57 -2.54 -1.45 -7.14
C TYR A 57 -2.51 -0.03 -6.60
N TYR A 58 -3.02 0.92 -7.37
CA TYR A 58 -2.97 2.33 -6.98
C TYR A 58 -4.23 3.08 -7.34
N GLU A 59 -4.49 4.15 -6.60
CA GLU A 59 -5.60 5.07 -6.86
C GLU A 59 -5.13 6.50 -6.61
N SER A 60 -5.41 7.38 -7.58
CA SER A 60 -5.01 8.78 -7.57
C SER A 60 -6.21 9.72 -7.55
N ASN A 61 -7.43 9.19 -7.67
CA ASN A 61 -8.62 10.00 -7.90
C ASN A 61 -8.42 11.03 -9.03
N ARG A 62 -7.77 10.63 -10.13
CA ARG A 62 -7.44 11.51 -11.27
C ARG A 62 -8.64 12.26 -11.84
N PHE A 63 -9.83 11.68 -11.71
CA PHE A 63 -11.08 12.21 -12.26
C PHE A 63 -11.95 12.95 -11.23
N GLY A 64 -11.49 13.11 -9.98
CA GLY A 64 -12.19 13.92 -8.97
C GLY A 64 -13.49 13.31 -8.45
N ALA A 65 -13.56 12.00 -8.28
CA ALA A 65 -14.69 11.30 -7.68
C ALA A 65 -14.94 11.79 -6.24
N GLU A 66 -16.20 12.15 -5.95
CA GLU A 66 -16.64 12.72 -4.67
C GLU A 66 -16.46 11.76 -3.48
N ASN A 67 -16.40 10.45 -3.73
CA ASN A 67 -16.23 9.42 -2.71
C ASN A 67 -14.76 9.07 -2.40
N MET A 68 -13.79 9.72 -3.03
CA MET A 68 -12.35 9.48 -2.85
C MET A 68 -11.62 10.77 -2.48
N GLN A 69 -11.88 11.29 -1.29
CA GLN A 69 -11.42 12.63 -0.90
C GLN A 69 -10.17 12.62 -0.04
N THR A 70 -9.84 11.49 0.59
CA THR A 70 -8.64 11.37 1.43
C THR A 70 -7.69 10.30 0.92
N PHE A 71 -6.44 10.33 1.40
CA PHE A 71 -5.46 9.30 1.11
C PHE A 71 -5.95 7.89 1.49
N GLU A 72 -6.66 7.78 2.62
CA GLU A 72 -7.25 6.54 3.10
C GLU A 72 -8.35 6.04 2.16
N ASP A 73 -9.23 6.92 1.67
CA ASP A 73 -10.28 6.52 0.72
C ASP A 73 -9.65 5.91 -0.54
N MET A 74 -8.58 6.54 -1.07
CA MET A 74 -7.83 6.01 -2.21
C MET A 74 -7.18 4.65 -1.88
N ALA A 75 -6.57 4.50 -0.69
CA ALA A 75 -5.94 3.26 -0.26
C ALA A 75 -6.96 2.11 -0.14
N TYR A 76 -8.13 2.37 0.43
CA TYR A 76 -9.23 1.40 0.51
C TYR A 76 -9.73 1.00 -0.88
N HIS A 77 -9.86 1.95 -1.79
CA HIS A 77 -10.26 1.65 -3.17
C HIS A 77 -9.24 0.77 -3.89
N ALA A 78 -7.94 1.09 -3.78
CA ALA A 78 -6.88 0.26 -4.34
C ALA A 78 -6.87 -1.15 -3.72
N TYR A 79 -7.02 -1.26 -2.40
CA TYR A 79 -7.11 -2.53 -1.67
C TYR A 79 -8.32 -3.36 -2.08
N SER A 80 -9.48 -2.73 -2.19
CA SER A 80 -10.72 -3.40 -2.60
C SER A 80 -10.56 -4.03 -3.98
N ARG A 81 -9.97 -3.29 -4.94
CA ARG A 81 -9.69 -3.83 -6.29
C ARG A 81 -8.71 -5.00 -6.26
N MET A 82 -7.63 -4.88 -5.49
CA MET A 82 -6.64 -5.94 -5.32
C MET A 82 -7.27 -7.21 -4.74
N SER A 83 -7.96 -7.09 -3.61
CA SER A 83 -8.47 -8.23 -2.84
C SER A 83 -9.60 -8.98 -3.55
N THR A 84 -10.41 -8.25 -4.34
CA THR A 84 -11.54 -8.83 -5.09
C THR A 84 -11.19 -9.22 -6.52
N LYS A 85 -9.94 -8.99 -6.97
CA LYS A 85 -9.52 -9.14 -8.37
C LYS A 85 -10.38 -8.32 -9.35
N TYR A 86 -10.85 -7.16 -8.92
CA TYR A 86 -11.63 -6.28 -9.78
C TYR A 86 -10.75 -5.79 -10.94
N PRO A 87 -11.19 -5.91 -12.21
CA PRO A 87 -10.43 -5.44 -13.36
C PRO A 87 -10.09 -3.95 -13.26
N THR A 88 -8.81 -3.61 -13.42
CA THR A 88 -8.33 -2.21 -13.36
C THR A 88 -7.09 -2.04 -14.22
N VAL A 89 -6.95 -0.86 -14.82
CA VAL A 89 -5.71 -0.43 -15.48
C VAL A 89 -4.71 0.16 -14.47
N ALA A 90 -5.18 0.55 -13.28
CA ALA A 90 -4.36 1.09 -12.20
C ALA A 90 -3.70 -0.03 -11.37
N GLN A 91 -2.91 -0.84 -12.06
CA GLN A 91 -2.13 -1.95 -11.50
C GLN A 91 -0.80 -2.04 -12.25
N THR A 92 0.29 -2.36 -11.56
CA THR A 92 1.59 -2.62 -12.19
C THR A 92 2.36 -3.72 -11.46
N MET A 93 3.26 -4.38 -12.18
CA MET A 93 4.33 -5.19 -11.59
C MET A 93 5.60 -4.34 -11.52
N ALA A 94 6.33 -4.39 -10.41
CA ALA A 94 7.56 -3.63 -10.22
C ALA A 94 8.55 -4.38 -9.32
N ASP A 95 9.80 -3.91 -9.28
CA ASP A 95 10.82 -4.45 -8.38
C ASP A 95 10.49 -4.01 -6.94
N ILE A 96 10.66 -4.92 -5.97
CA ILE A 96 10.44 -4.60 -4.55
C ILE A 96 11.41 -3.50 -4.06
N SER A 97 12.61 -3.45 -4.63
CA SER A 97 13.64 -2.50 -4.26
C SER A 97 13.31 -1.06 -4.60
N ASP A 98 12.36 -0.82 -5.52
CA ASP A 98 11.88 0.52 -5.90
C ASP A 98 10.93 1.15 -4.86
N PHE A 99 10.47 0.37 -3.87
CA PHE A 99 9.44 0.79 -2.93
C PHE A 99 9.87 0.67 -1.46
N VAL A 100 9.24 1.48 -0.61
CA VAL A 100 9.30 1.40 0.85
C VAL A 100 7.93 1.01 1.37
N VAL A 101 7.86 0.02 2.24
CA VAL A 101 6.64 -0.27 3.01
C VAL A 101 6.49 0.82 4.08
N VAL A 102 5.34 1.46 4.13
CA VAL A 102 5.03 2.53 5.08
C VAL A 102 3.83 2.20 5.96
N GLY A 103 3.17 1.07 5.71
CA GLY A 103 1.97 0.69 6.42
C GLY A 103 1.34 -0.61 5.90
N ALA A 104 0.10 -0.84 6.31
CA ALA A 104 -0.75 -1.93 5.86
C ALA A 104 -2.21 -1.49 5.79
N VAL A 105 -2.99 -2.14 4.94
CA VAL A 105 -4.43 -1.94 4.78
C VAL A 105 -5.16 -3.28 4.75
N THR A 106 -6.35 -3.32 5.35
CA THR A 106 -7.30 -4.44 5.30
C THR A 106 -8.71 -3.90 5.06
N GLN A 107 -9.69 -4.79 4.98
CA GLN A 107 -11.10 -4.40 4.98
C GLN A 107 -11.52 -3.65 6.27
N ASP A 108 -10.87 -3.91 7.40
CA ASP A 108 -11.26 -3.36 8.70
C ASP A 108 -10.59 -2.01 9.00
N GLY A 109 -9.49 -1.69 8.32
CA GLY A 109 -8.63 -0.59 8.75
C GLY A 109 -7.40 -0.37 7.87
N ILE A 110 -6.83 0.83 7.95
CA ILE A 110 -5.52 1.20 7.42
C ILE A 110 -4.61 1.61 8.58
N MET A 111 -3.33 1.27 8.52
CA MET A 111 -2.30 1.78 9.44
C MET A 111 -1.08 2.17 8.62
N PHE A 112 -0.48 3.29 8.96
CA PHE A 112 0.81 3.68 8.39
C PHE A 112 1.61 4.46 9.41
N GLU A 113 2.92 4.44 9.23
CA GLU A 113 3.85 5.26 9.99
C GLU A 113 3.95 6.64 9.37
N ASP A 114 4.01 7.67 10.23
CA ASP A 114 4.39 9.01 9.81
C ASP A 114 5.90 9.04 9.58
N CYS A 115 6.33 8.61 8.39
CA CYS A 115 7.72 8.53 7.98
C CYS A 115 8.08 9.56 6.89
N PRO A 116 9.37 9.94 6.77
CA PRO A 116 9.82 10.92 5.78
C PRO A 116 9.45 10.57 4.34
N GLU A 117 9.49 9.28 3.98
CA GLU A 117 9.18 8.80 2.63
C GLU A 117 7.71 9.00 2.27
N LEU A 118 6.80 8.68 3.21
CA LEU A 118 5.37 8.93 3.02
C LEU A 118 5.09 10.43 2.92
N GLN A 119 5.67 11.24 3.80
CA GLN A 119 5.51 12.70 3.76
C GLN A 119 6.03 13.29 2.45
N ALA A 120 7.21 12.86 1.98
CA ALA A 120 7.78 13.31 0.73
C ALA A 120 6.89 12.95 -0.47
N TRP A 121 6.32 11.74 -0.49
CA TRP A 121 5.40 11.30 -1.54
C TRP A 121 4.09 12.11 -1.55
N LEU A 122 3.50 12.34 -0.37
CA LEU A 122 2.26 13.13 -0.22
C LEU A 122 2.46 14.60 -0.59
N ASN A 123 3.63 15.18 -0.29
CA ASN A 123 3.96 16.57 -0.61
C ASN A 123 4.03 16.86 -2.12
N LEU A 124 4.17 15.83 -2.97
CA LEU A 124 4.09 15.99 -4.42
C LEU A 124 2.67 16.33 -4.89
N ARG A 125 1.66 16.08 -4.04
CA ARG A 125 0.26 16.47 -4.27
C ARG A 125 -0.23 17.31 -3.09
N PRO A 126 0.14 18.59 -3.03
CA PRO A 126 -0.22 19.46 -1.92
C PRO A 126 -1.75 19.59 -1.81
N GLY A 127 -2.25 19.58 -0.57
CA GLY A 127 -3.67 19.71 -0.27
C GLY A 127 -4.46 18.39 -0.25
N MET A 128 -3.81 17.24 -0.45
CA MET A 128 -4.44 15.93 -0.18
C MET A 128 -4.72 15.76 1.33
N PRO A 129 -5.97 15.60 1.75
CA PRO A 129 -6.29 15.31 3.14
C PRO A 129 -5.79 13.92 3.55
N VAL A 130 -5.16 13.85 4.73
CA VAL A 130 -4.85 12.62 5.45
C VAL A 130 -5.67 12.65 6.73
N ARG A 131 -6.47 11.61 7.00
CA ARG A 131 -7.28 11.56 8.22
C ARG A 131 -6.37 11.30 9.42
N SER A 132 -6.25 12.31 10.30
CA SER A 132 -5.40 12.29 11.49
C SER A 132 -5.80 11.28 12.58
N GLU A 133 -6.92 10.56 12.43
CA GLU A 133 -7.55 9.79 13.51
C GLU A 133 -7.26 8.28 13.55
N ILE A 134 -6.47 7.73 12.63
CA ILE A 134 -6.21 6.29 12.58
C ILE A 134 -4.94 5.89 13.36
N LEU A 135 -4.78 6.44 14.56
CA LEU A 135 -3.87 5.92 15.59
C LEU A 135 -4.60 5.02 16.61
N SER A 136 -5.94 4.93 16.56
CA SER A 136 -6.77 4.25 17.57
C SER A 136 -7.15 2.80 17.23
N GLN A 137 -6.93 2.31 16.00
CA GLN A 137 -7.22 0.91 15.61
C GLN A 137 -6.01 -0.04 15.70
N LYS A 138 -4.99 0.34 16.49
CA LYS A 138 -3.70 -0.37 16.63
C LYS A 138 -3.80 -1.85 17.06
N ARG A 139 -4.91 -2.33 17.64
CA ARG A 139 -4.94 -3.65 18.29
C ARG A 139 -5.20 -4.84 17.37
N LYS A 140 -5.93 -4.69 16.26
CA LYS A 140 -6.29 -5.84 15.40
C LYS A 140 -5.28 -6.06 14.25
N LEU A 141 -4.78 -4.97 13.66
CA LEU A 141 -3.83 -5.02 12.55
C LEU A 141 -2.38 -5.30 12.97
N ALA A 142 -1.95 -4.84 14.15
CA ALA A 142 -0.61 -5.14 14.67
C ALA A 142 -0.41 -6.65 14.94
N GLN A 143 -1.46 -7.37 15.34
CA GLN A 143 -1.42 -8.82 15.47
C GLN A 143 -1.31 -9.49 14.09
N LEU A 144 -2.13 -9.08 13.10
CA LEU A 144 -2.11 -9.67 11.76
C LEU A 144 -0.78 -9.47 11.00
N CYS A 145 -0.09 -8.33 11.22
CA CYS A 145 1.23 -8.09 10.62
C CYS A 145 2.37 -8.89 11.28
N GLN A 146 2.16 -9.41 12.50
CA GLN A 146 3.16 -10.20 13.24
C GLN A 146 3.03 -11.72 13.02
N TYR A 147 1.89 -12.21 12.52
CA TYR A 147 1.61 -13.66 12.37
C TYR A 147 2.21 -14.33 11.11
N GLY A 148 3.15 -13.69 10.40
CA GLY A 148 3.94 -14.33 9.34
C GLY A 148 5.10 -15.22 9.85
N HIS A 149 5.37 -15.21 11.17
CA HIS A 149 6.30 -16.12 11.81
C HIS A 149 5.55 -17.24 12.52
N ASN A 150 5.42 -18.39 11.86
CA ASN A 150 5.19 -19.77 12.35
C ASN A 150 4.67 -20.54 11.12
N GLU A 151 5.30 -21.57 10.56
CA GLU A 151 6.17 -22.65 11.07
C GLU A 151 6.85 -23.35 9.86
N PRO A 152 7.70 -24.38 10.02
CA PRO A 152 8.52 -24.78 11.17
C PRO A 152 10.03 -24.56 10.96
#